data_AF-A0A0J6FUB2-F1
#
_entry.id   AF-A0A0J6FUB2-F1
#
_cell.length_a   1.000
_cell.length_b   1.000
_cell.length_c   1.000
_cell.angle_alpha   90.00
_cell.angle_beta   90.00
_cell.angle_gamma   90.00
#
_symmetry.space_group_name_H-M   'P 1'
#
loop_
_entity.id
_entity.type
_entity.pdbx_description
1 polymer ?
#
loop_
_entity_poly.entity_id
_entity_poly.type
_entity_poly.pdbx_seq_one_letter_code
_entity_poly.pdbx_strand_id
1 'polypeptide(L)'
;MQAFVRWRPMSPGESTTGELERSHAQHENSRFSTSIISQLGSSRDRSWKSAGCFSRIFEVNDGNKDVFEAVVAPSLPHVLNGGTCKFFAYGHSGSGKTHTIIGYDYENSDEFGLCLAAAHALCQALEKLNEARASEGRGNDGDRLGIGIRMYEMRKNSAFDLLNGRRECYVREGPDGRVHVRGETEVLEGGKVRVRPVVVRDCWSFEDLRRELQVGLKLRAIGLSTVHDQSSRTHAVVELEVVTKSLLDARDAIIDRESEFVPVAKRATDIYLEENANAYIKTSEGKYVPNPDRPPNQERIDAAEKEKEKFESYMKQAEAHACDVFASHDQRCLGGKLVFVDLAGSEYYHEKATPSTFATKMTPQERQEGRQINTDLLALKEVIRARALNQARIPFRSSPLTMVLREHFSASTDSQSAMILTVSPSFGQFAATMNTLKYGNLVGVAGDEKATNTKG
;
A
#
# COMPACT_ATOMS: atom_id res chain seq x y z
N MET A 1 9.93 12.15 5.22
CA MET A 1 8.62 11.61 5.66
C MET A 1 8.26 12.35 6.92
N GLN A 2 7.08 12.94 6.98
CA GLN A 2 6.61 13.62 8.20
C GLN A 2 6.13 12.59 9.22
N ALA A 3 6.36 12.85 10.50
CA ALA A 3 5.97 11.95 11.58
C ALA A 3 5.02 12.68 12.54
N PHE A 4 3.90 12.04 12.86
CA PHE A 4 2.85 12.54 13.74
C PHE A 4 2.60 11.53 14.85
N VAL A 5 2.25 12.00 16.05
CA VAL A 5 1.86 11.12 17.17
C VAL A 5 0.39 11.34 17.47
N ARG A 6 -0.37 10.26 17.70
CA ARG A 6 -1.77 10.33 18.10
C ARG A 6 -2.02 9.45 19.32
N TRP A 7 -2.36 10.07 20.44
CA TRP A 7 -2.79 9.39 21.65
C TRP A 7 -4.27 9.01 21.53
N ARG A 8 -4.59 7.73 21.69
CA ARG A 8 -6.00 7.32 21.79
C ARG A 8 -6.55 7.59 23.20
N PRO A 9 -7.88 7.70 23.37
CA PRO A 9 -8.50 7.69 24.70
C PRO A 9 -8.19 6.42 25.49
N MET A 10 -8.26 6.50 26.83
CA MET A 10 -8.19 5.32 27.69
C MET A 10 -9.42 4.43 27.48
N SER A 11 -9.20 3.12 27.38
CA SER A 11 -10.32 2.17 27.35
C SER A 11 -10.88 1.97 28.76
N PRO A 12 -12.20 1.69 28.93
CA PRO A 12 -12.79 1.47 30.25
C PRO A 12 -12.10 0.41 31.12
N GLY A 13 -11.49 -0.60 30.50
CA GLY A 13 -10.74 -1.66 31.20
C GLY A 13 -9.30 -1.29 31.60
N GLU A 14 -8.78 -0.15 31.14
CA GLU A 14 -7.39 0.27 31.39
C GLU A 14 -7.25 1.24 32.56
N SER A 15 -8.37 1.83 33.00
CA SER A 15 -8.43 2.79 34.11
C SER A 15 -7.85 2.24 35.42
N THR A 16 -7.81 0.91 35.58
CA THR A 16 -7.23 0.23 36.75
C THR A 16 -5.71 0.19 36.75
N THR A 17 -5.05 0.34 35.59
CA THR A 17 -3.58 0.27 35.45
C THR A 17 -2.90 1.63 35.57
N GLY A 18 -3.67 2.72 35.53
CA GLY A 18 -3.16 4.09 35.53
C GLY A 18 -2.73 4.57 34.14
N GLU A 19 -2.60 5.88 34.02
CA GLU A 19 -2.15 6.57 32.79
C GLU A 19 -0.65 6.85 32.85
N LEU A 20 0.00 6.79 31.69
CA LEU A 20 1.40 7.16 31.52
C LEU A 20 1.60 8.65 31.78
N GLU A 21 2.59 8.96 32.64
CA GLU A 21 3.08 10.32 32.78
C GLU A 21 3.85 10.73 31.53
N ARG A 22 3.29 11.68 30.79
CA ARG A 22 3.82 12.16 29.51
C ARG A 22 3.75 13.68 29.41
N SER A 23 4.68 14.25 28.66
CA SER A 23 4.67 15.67 28.29
C SER A 23 5.17 15.86 26.88
N HIS A 24 4.84 16.98 26.27
CA HIS A 24 5.39 17.38 24.97
C HIS A 24 5.82 18.85 24.99
N ALA A 25 6.77 19.18 24.14
CA ALA A 25 7.28 20.54 23.98
C ALA A 25 7.33 20.88 22.49
N GLN A 26 6.86 22.08 22.15
CA GLN A 26 6.99 22.67 20.82
C GLN A 26 8.32 23.43 20.74
N HIS A 27 9.02 23.25 19.63
CA HIS A 27 10.30 23.89 19.31
C HIS A 27 10.08 25.06 18.35
N GLU A 28 11.07 25.94 18.21
CA GLU A 28 10.99 27.16 17.38
C GLU A 28 10.65 26.87 15.91
N ASN A 29 11.05 25.71 15.39
CA ASN A 29 10.73 25.24 14.04
C ASN A 29 9.30 24.67 13.90
N SER A 30 8.43 24.89 14.88
CA SER A 30 7.07 24.32 14.98
C SER A 30 7.03 22.78 15.00
N ARG A 31 8.15 22.12 15.31
CA ARG A 31 8.17 20.67 15.58
C ARG A 31 8.00 20.38 17.05
N PHE A 32 7.67 19.14 17.37
CA PHE A 32 7.35 18.68 18.70
C PHE A 32 8.31 17.56 19.13
N SER A 33 8.65 17.56 20.42
CA SER A 33 9.24 16.41 21.11
C SER A 33 8.29 15.89 22.17
N THR A 34 8.29 14.58 22.40
CA THR A 34 7.56 13.95 23.50
C THR A 34 8.52 13.38 24.53
N SER A 35 8.12 13.43 25.81
CA SER A 35 8.81 12.78 26.91
C SER A 35 7.85 11.86 27.67
N ILE A 36 8.33 10.70 28.10
CA ILE A 36 7.58 9.74 28.94
C ILE A 36 8.44 9.33 30.13
N ILE A 37 7.82 9.27 31.30
CA ILE A 37 8.47 8.86 32.55
C ILE A 37 8.12 7.40 32.86
N SER A 38 9.14 6.56 33.05
CA SER A 38 8.98 5.17 33.48
C SER A 38 8.93 5.08 35.00
N GLN A 39 7.75 4.85 35.57
CA GLN A 39 7.55 4.66 37.02
C GLN A 39 7.79 3.21 37.51
N LEU A 40 8.55 2.40 36.77
CA LEU A 40 8.91 1.03 37.18
C LEU A 40 9.89 1.07 38.36
N GLY A 41 9.39 0.74 39.55
CA GLY A 41 10.07 0.84 40.84
C GLY A 41 11.52 0.36 40.86
N SER A 42 12.45 1.32 40.95
CA SER A 42 13.72 1.25 41.69
C SER A 42 14.50 2.56 41.48
N SER A 43 14.55 3.42 42.50
CA SER A 43 15.48 4.53 42.79
C SER A 43 15.96 5.53 41.70
N ARG A 44 15.62 5.40 40.41
CA ARG A 44 15.89 6.39 39.36
C ARG A 44 14.78 6.35 38.32
N ASP A 45 13.93 7.38 38.30
CA ASP A 45 13.00 7.63 37.21
C ASP A 45 13.77 7.69 35.90
N ARG A 46 13.57 6.70 35.02
CA ARG A 46 14.13 6.76 33.66
C ARG A 46 13.12 7.46 32.78
N SER A 47 13.33 8.75 32.55
CA SER A 47 12.64 9.48 31.51
C SER A 47 13.27 9.18 30.15
N TRP A 48 12.43 9.04 29.12
CA TRP A 48 12.87 9.04 27.73
C TRP A 48 12.26 10.25 27.03
N LYS A 49 13.07 10.95 26.23
CA LYS A 49 12.66 12.11 25.44
C LYS A 49 13.05 11.90 23.99
N SER A 50 12.13 12.20 23.08
CA SER A 50 12.39 12.21 21.64
C SER A 50 13.12 13.47 21.21
N ALA A 51 13.68 13.44 20.00
CA ALA A 51 14.06 14.66 19.27
C ALA A 51 12.81 15.51 18.96
N GLY A 52 13.03 16.79 18.66
CA GLY A 52 12.01 17.71 18.17
C GLY A 52 11.71 17.49 16.69
N CYS A 53 11.28 16.28 16.32
CA CYS A 53 11.11 15.88 14.92
C CYS A 53 9.64 15.61 14.53
N PHE A 54 8.71 15.56 15.49
CA PHE A 54 7.30 15.32 15.18
C PHE A 54 6.65 16.59 14.63
N SER A 55 5.86 16.45 13.57
CA SER A 55 5.14 17.57 12.95
C SER A 55 3.97 18.05 13.79
N ARG A 56 3.26 17.12 14.48
CA ARG A 56 2.23 17.41 15.48
C ARG A 56 2.05 16.22 16.41
N ILE A 57 1.61 16.48 17.63
CA ILE A 57 1.17 15.48 18.61
C ILE A 57 -0.31 15.75 18.89
N PHE A 58 -1.15 14.77 18.59
CA PHE A 58 -2.58 14.78 18.84
C PHE A 58 -2.85 14.09 20.18
N GLU A 59 -3.62 14.75 21.03
CA GLU A 59 -4.07 14.27 22.34
C GLU A 59 -5.45 13.61 22.25
N VAL A 60 -5.96 13.14 23.38
CA VAL A 60 -7.17 12.31 23.46
C VAL A 60 -8.45 12.97 22.95
N ASN A 61 -8.48 14.30 22.87
CA ASN A 61 -9.63 15.07 22.39
C ASN A 61 -9.55 15.37 20.88
N ASP A 62 -8.42 15.09 20.23
CA ASP A 62 -8.27 15.30 18.79
C ASP A 62 -8.93 14.13 18.02
N GLY A 63 -10.05 14.46 17.36
CA GLY A 63 -10.85 13.53 16.56
C GLY A 63 -10.19 13.19 15.22
N ASN A 64 -10.86 12.34 14.43
CA ASN A 64 -10.35 12.00 13.10
C ASN A 64 -10.29 13.23 12.17
N LYS A 65 -11.26 14.15 12.30
CA LYS A 65 -11.28 15.42 11.58
C LYS A 65 -10.03 16.27 11.85
N ASP A 66 -9.63 16.44 13.11
CA ASP A 66 -8.44 17.21 13.46
C ASP A 66 -7.16 16.60 12.86
N VAL A 67 -7.08 15.26 12.86
CA VAL A 67 -5.97 14.55 12.22
C VAL A 67 -6.01 14.71 10.71
N PHE A 68 -7.18 14.65 10.08
CA PHE A 68 -7.34 14.86 8.65
C PHE A 68 -6.89 16.26 8.22
N GLU A 69 -7.36 17.29 8.91
CA GLU A 69 -7.05 18.69 8.62
C GLU A 69 -5.54 18.98 8.75
N ALA A 70 -4.88 18.35 9.71
CA ALA A 70 -3.46 18.57 9.96
C ALA A 70 -2.52 17.69 9.11
N VAL A 71 -2.95 16.49 8.71
CA VAL A 71 -2.08 15.51 8.05
C VAL A 71 -2.38 15.35 6.56
N VAL A 72 -3.65 15.24 6.18
CA VAL A 72 -4.05 14.84 4.82
C VAL A 72 -4.48 16.03 3.98
N ALA A 73 -5.29 16.95 4.54
CA ALA A 73 -5.78 18.11 3.82
C ALA A 73 -4.65 18.96 3.17
N PRO A 74 -3.49 19.20 3.82
CA PRO A 74 -2.39 19.96 3.22
C PRO A 74 -1.77 19.29 1.98
N SER A 75 -1.98 17.98 1.82
CA SER A 75 -1.50 17.19 0.68
C SER A 75 -2.49 17.17 -0.49
N LEU A 76 -3.74 17.61 -0.33
CA LEU A 76 -4.73 17.60 -1.42
C LEU A 76 -4.32 18.45 -2.62
N PRO A 77 -3.77 19.68 -2.47
CA PRO A 77 -3.29 20.45 -3.61
C PRO A 77 -2.20 19.72 -4.41
N HIS A 78 -1.37 18.94 -3.74
CA HIS A 78 -0.33 18.11 -4.36
C HIS A 78 -0.96 17.06 -5.29
N VAL A 79 -1.98 16.36 -4.79
CA VAL A 79 -2.72 15.34 -5.53
C VAL A 79 -3.50 15.94 -6.69
N LEU A 80 -4.12 17.11 -6.50
CA LEU A 80 -4.81 17.86 -7.55
C LEU A 80 -3.85 18.41 -8.63
N ASN A 81 -2.54 18.30 -8.42
CA ASN A 81 -1.52 18.59 -9.42
C ASN A 81 -0.84 17.32 -9.96
N GLY A 82 -1.45 16.15 -9.78
CA GLY A 82 -0.97 14.86 -10.29
C GLY A 82 0.03 14.15 -9.36
N GLY A 83 0.26 14.71 -8.18
CA GLY A 83 1.18 14.17 -7.19
C GLY A 83 0.65 12.94 -6.45
N THR A 84 1.55 12.21 -5.79
CA THR A 84 1.20 11.04 -4.96
C THR A 84 1.54 11.27 -3.49
N CYS A 85 0.55 11.10 -2.62
CA CYS A 85 0.72 11.24 -1.16
C CYS A 85 0.40 9.92 -0.44
N LYS A 86 1.22 9.55 0.55
CA LYS A 86 1.10 8.28 1.29
C LYS A 86 0.98 8.49 2.79
N PHE A 87 0.04 7.80 3.43
CA PHE A 87 -0.25 7.90 4.85
C PHE A 87 -0.18 6.54 5.50
N PHE A 88 0.73 6.37 6.45
CA PHE A 88 0.94 5.11 7.17
C PHE A 88 0.46 5.26 8.61
N ALA A 89 -0.36 4.35 9.12
CA ALA A 89 -0.59 4.23 10.55
C ALA A 89 0.26 3.10 11.13
N TYR A 90 1.02 3.42 12.18
CA TYR A 90 1.90 2.48 12.88
C TYR A 90 1.62 2.52 14.40
N GLY A 91 1.76 1.38 15.06
CA GLY A 91 1.49 1.23 16.50
C GLY A 91 1.13 -0.21 16.88
N HIS A 92 1.13 -0.48 18.18
CA HIS A 92 0.76 -1.80 18.71
C HIS A 92 -0.72 -2.13 18.49
N SER A 93 -1.13 -3.38 18.62
CA SER A 93 -2.55 -3.75 18.55
C SER A 93 -3.42 -3.01 19.56
N GLY A 94 -4.60 -2.58 19.12
CA GLY A 94 -5.51 -1.74 19.91
C GLY A 94 -5.06 -0.28 20.11
N SER A 95 -4.01 0.20 19.43
CA SER A 95 -3.55 1.60 19.56
C SER A 95 -4.39 2.62 18.79
N GLY A 96 -5.27 2.17 17.88
CA GLY A 96 -6.12 3.05 17.07
C GLY A 96 -5.70 3.25 15.60
N LYS A 97 -4.84 2.38 15.05
CA LYS A 97 -4.41 2.44 13.62
C LYS A 97 -5.59 2.43 12.65
N THR A 98 -6.40 1.38 12.72
CA THR A 98 -7.58 1.19 11.85
C THR A 98 -8.63 2.26 12.08
N HIS A 99 -8.88 2.64 13.33
CA HIS A 99 -9.75 3.77 13.66
C HIS A 99 -9.31 5.06 12.97
N THR A 100 -7.99 5.30 12.88
CA THR A 100 -7.44 6.49 12.23
C THR A 100 -7.57 6.40 10.71
N ILE A 101 -7.08 5.33 10.09
CA ILE A 101 -7.01 5.25 8.62
C ILE A 101 -8.37 4.97 7.99
N ILE A 102 -9.09 3.99 8.53
CA ILE A 102 -10.33 3.46 7.98
C ILE A 102 -11.55 4.09 8.64
N GLY A 103 -11.53 4.20 9.98
CA GLY A 103 -12.69 4.62 10.77
C GLY A 103 -13.79 3.56 10.84
N TYR A 104 -14.78 3.81 11.69
CA TYR A 104 -15.94 2.92 11.89
C TYR A 104 -17.28 3.59 11.59
N ASP A 105 -17.29 4.92 11.46
CA ASP A 105 -18.43 5.70 11.03
C ASP A 105 -18.25 6.11 9.56
N TYR A 106 -19.27 5.88 8.75
CA TYR A 106 -19.31 6.18 7.32
C TYR A 106 -20.45 7.15 6.96
N GLU A 107 -21.19 7.64 7.96
CA GLU A 107 -22.31 8.57 7.79
C GLU A 107 -21.96 9.97 8.31
N ASN A 108 -21.31 10.08 9.47
CA ASN A 108 -20.92 11.35 10.06
C ASN A 108 -19.54 11.81 9.60
N SER A 109 -19.48 12.90 8.82
CA SER A 109 -18.25 13.41 8.23
C SER A 109 -17.17 13.83 9.25
N ASP A 110 -17.57 14.18 10.48
CA ASP A 110 -16.63 14.56 11.53
C ASP A 110 -15.92 13.34 12.16
N GLU A 111 -16.48 12.14 11.98
CA GLU A 111 -15.97 10.88 12.53
C GLU A 111 -15.30 9.97 11.48
N PHE A 112 -15.36 10.34 10.20
CA PHE A 112 -14.76 9.58 9.11
C PHE A 112 -13.29 9.25 9.37
N GLY A 113 -12.90 8.01 9.07
CA GLY A 113 -11.48 7.69 8.96
C GLY A 113 -10.82 8.51 7.85
N LEU A 114 -9.50 8.67 7.94
CA LEU A 114 -8.73 9.53 7.03
C LEU A 114 -8.96 9.20 5.55
N CYS A 115 -9.12 7.93 5.19
CA CYS A 115 -9.37 7.52 3.82
C CYS A 115 -10.70 8.06 3.28
N LEU A 116 -11.78 7.93 4.05
CA LEU A 116 -13.11 8.37 3.62
C LEU A 116 -13.23 9.90 3.66
N ALA A 117 -12.64 10.55 4.66
CA ALA A 117 -12.55 12.01 4.72
C ALA A 117 -11.80 12.59 3.51
N ALA A 118 -10.71 11.95 3.10
CA ALA A 118 -9.95 12.37 1.92
C ALA A 118 -10.71 12.12 0.62
N ALA A 119 -11.41 10.99 0.51
CA ALA A 119 -12.30 10.72 -0.62
C ALA A 119 -13.40 11.78 -0.73
N HIS A 120 -14.04 12.14 0.38
CA HIS A 120 -15.08 13.16 0.42
C HIS A 120 -14.55 14.52 -0.07
N ALA A 121 -13.42 14.98 0.48
CA ALA A 121 -12.80 16.23 0.06
C ALA A 121 -12.34 16.22 -1.40
N LEU A 122 -11.79 15.09 -1.87
CA LEU A 122 -11.36 14.92 -3.25
C LEU A 122 -12.56 14.93 -4.21
N CYS A 123 -13.64 14.21 -3.92
CA CYS A 123 -14.87 14.24 -4.70
C CYS A 123 -15.41 15.67 -4.86
N GLN A 124 -15.50 16.43 -3.77
CA GLN A 124 -15.95 17.84 -3.82
C GLN A 124 -15.05 18.72 -4.70
N ALA A 125 -13.73 18.49 -4.68
CA ALA A 125 -12.79 19.21 -5.54
C ALA A 125 -12.96 18.82 -7.01
N LEU A 126 -13.13 17.54 -7.31
CA LEU A 126 -13.33 17.03 -8.67
C LEU A 126 -14.69 17.48 -9.25
N GLU A 127 -15.74 17.52 -8.43
CA GLU A 127 -17.06 18.05 -8.83
C GLU A 127 -16.95 19.49 -9.31
N LYS A 128 -16.29 20.37 -8.54
CA LYS A 128 -16.05 21.77 -8.95
C LYS A 128 -15.26 21.87 -10.26
N LEU A 129 -14.25 21.01 -10.46
CA LEU A 129 -13.48 20.97 -11.71
C LEU A 129 -14.33 20.50 -12.88
N ASN A 130 -15.16 19.48 -12.68
CA ASN A 130 -16.08 18.97 -13.69
C ASN A 130 -17.13 20.04 -14.09
N GLU A 131 -17.70 20.76 -13.12
CA GLU A 131 -18.63 21.86 -13.36
C GLU A 131 -18.00 22.99 -14.16
N ALA A 132 -16.78 23.40 -13.80
CA ALA A 132 -16.03 24.42 -14.53
C ALA A 132 -15.78 23.99 -15.99
N ARG A 133 -15.35 22.74 -16.21
CA ARG A 133 -15.12 22.19 -17.56
C ARG A 133 -16.39 22.08 -18.39
N ALA A 134 -17.52 21.72 -17.76
CA ALA A 134 -18.82 21.69 -18.42
C ALA A 134 -19.22 23.10 -18.88
N SER A 135 -19.00 24.12 -18.05
CA SER A 135 -19.30 25.52 -18.41
C SER A 135 -18.43 26.05 -19.56
N GLU A 136 -17.21 25.53 -19.74
CA GLU A 136 -16.30 25.86 -20.84
C GLU A 136 -16.57 25.07 -22.14
N GLY A 137 -17.61 24.22 -22.16
CA GLY A 137 -17.93 23.37 -23.32
C GLY A 137 -16.92 22.26 -23.58
N ARG A 138 -16.11 21.89 -22.57
CA ARG A 138 -15.07 20.85 -22.64
C ARG A 138 -15.51 19.52 -22.02
N GLY A 139 -16.70 19.45 -21.42
CA GLY A 139 -17.21 18.24 -20.77
C GLY A 139 -17.84 17.26 -21.75
N ASN A 140 -17.25 16.08 -21.94
CA ASN A 140 -17.96 14.89 -22.42
C ASN A 140 -18.00 13.83 -21.31
N ASP A 141 -18.92 12.85 -21.42
CA ASP A 141 -19.15 11.84 -20.38
C ASP A 141 -17.92 10.93 -20.13
N GLY A 142 -17.12 10.65 -21.16
CA GLY A 142 -15.88 9.87 -21.08
C GLY A 142 -14.68 10.60 -20.46
N ASP A 143 -14.80 11.92 -20.28
CA ASP A 143 -13.74 12.81 -19.80
C ASP A 143 -14.03 13.37 -18.39
N ARG A 144 -15.14 12.96 -17.78
CA ARG A 144 -15.48 13.32 -16.39
C ARG A 144 -14.44 12.74 -15.43
N LEU A 145 -13.95 13.58 -14.51
CA LEU A 145 -13.06 13.15 -13.44
C LEU A 145 -13.84 12.40 -12.37
N GLY A 146 -13.30 11.26 -11.96
CA GLY A 146 -13.78 10.44 -10.83
C GLY A 146 -12.61 9.87 -10.04
N ILE A 147 -12.91 8.94 -9.13
CA ILE A 147 -11.91 8.26 -8.31
C ILE A 147 -11.94 6.77 -8.62
N GLY A 148 -10.77 6.21 -8.95
CA GLY A 148 -10.54 4.78 -8.96
C GLY A 148 -10.08 4.33 -7.58
N ILE A 149 -10.82 3.44 -6.93
CA ILE A 149 -10.43 2.83 -5.65
C ILE A 149 -9.85 1.43 -5.88
N ARG A 150 -8.68 1.16 -5.27
CA ARG A 150 -8.11 -0.17 -5.11
C ARG A 150 -7.99 -0.46 -3.63
N MET A 151 -8.34 -1.68 -3.23
CA MET A 151 -8.21 -2.09 -1.83
C MET A 151 -7.76 -3.54 -1.75
N TYR A 152 -6.68 -3.78 -1.01
CA TYR A 152 -6.17 -5.12 -0.79
C TYR A 152 -5.54 -5.24 0.60
N GLU A 153 -5.54 -6.45 1.14
CA GLU A 153 -4.82 -6.76 2.37
C GLU A 153 -3.62 -7.66 2.09
N MET A 154 -2.56 -7.50 2.87
CA MET A 154 -1.38 -8.35 2.85
C MET A 154 -1.39 -9.26 4.06
N ARG A 155 -1.19 -10.55 3.81
CA ARG A 155 -1.04 -11.57 4.84
C ARG A 155 0.03 -12.57 4.41
N LYS A 156 1.07 -12.70 5.23
CA LYS A 156 2.25 -13.51 4.91
C LYS A 156 2.88 -13.05 3.60
N ASN A 157 2.98 -13.94 2.61
CA ASN A 157 3.63 -13.67 1.33
C ASN A 157 2.64 -13.37 0.19
N SER A 158 1.35 -13.29 0.51
CA SER A 158 0.28 -13.06 -0.46
C SER A 158 -0.45 -11.75 -0.16
N ALA A 159 -1.01 -11.16 -1.21
CA ALA A 159 -2.00 -10.11 -1.10
C ALA A 159 -3.38 -10.68 -1.42
N PHE A 160 -4.45 -10.03 -0.95
CA PHE A 160 -5.82 -10.43 -1.22
C PHE A 160 -6.61 -9.20 -1.67
N ASP A 161 -7.15 -9.25 -2.89
CA ASP A 161 -7.92 -8.16 -3.48
C ASP A 161 -9.31 -8.09 -2.86
N LEU A 162 -9.53 -7.06 -2.04
CA LEU A 162 -10.76 -6.89 -1.27
C LEU A 162 -11.93 -6.37 -2.11
N LEU A 163 -11.70 -5.87 -3.33
CA LEU A 163 -12.76 -5.43 -4.24
C LEU A 163 -13.09 -6.46 -5.33
N ASN A 164 -12.40 -7.60 -5.28
CA ASN A 164 -12.58 -8.74 -6.18
C ASN A 164 -12.88 -10.04 -5.42
N GLY A 165 -13.68 -9.96 -4.36
CA GLY A 165 -14.11 -11.13 -3.60
C GLY A 165 -13.01 -11.76 -2.75
N ARG A 166 -12.02 -10.97 -2.31
CA ARG A 166 -10.86 -11.43 -1.52
C ARG A 166 -10.03 -12.49 -2.27
N ARG A 167 -9.95 -12.37 -3.60
CA ARG A 167 -9.12 -13.25 -4.43
C ARG A 167 -7.64 -13.10 -4.08
N GLU A 168 -6.93 -14.23 -4.03
CA GLU A 168 -5.50 -14.25 -3.74
C GLU A 168 -4.70 -13.66 -4.90
N CYS A 169 -3.70 -12.86 -4.55
CA CYS A 169 -2.77 -12.21 -5.43
C CYS A 169 -1.33 -12.50 -4.99
N TYR A 170 -0.46 -12.65 -5.98
CA TYR A 170 0.96 -12.90 -5.83
C TYR A 170 1.75 -11.61 -6.01
N VAL A 171 2.69 -11.36 -5.10
CA VAL A 171 3.65 -10.26 -5.21
C VAL A 171 4.85 -10.73 -6.04
N ARG A 172 5.08 -10.12 -7.20
CA ARG A 172 6.17 -10.49 -8.11
C ARG A 172 6.91 -9.26 -8.61
N GLU A 173 8.21 -9.38 -8.81
CA GLU A 173 9.02 -8.32 -9.45
C GLU A 173 9.17 -8.64 -10.94
N GLY A 174 8.82 -7.68 -11.79
CA GLY A 174 9.02 -7.75 -13.24
C GLY A 174 10.48 -7.58 -13.64
N PRO A 175 10.82 -7.87 -14.91
CA PRO A 175 12.17 -7.66 -15.45
C PRO A 175 12.59 -6.18 -15.47
N ASP A 176 11.62 -5.27 -15.46
CA ASP A 176 11.79 -3.83 -15.33
C ASP A 176 12.08 -3.37 -13.87
N GLY A 177 12.11 -4.32 -12.93
CA GLY A 177 12.31 -4.05 -11.51
C GLY A 177 11.09 -3.48 -10.80
N ARG A 178 9.93 -3.38 -11.46
CA ARG A 178 8.67 -2.96 -10.84
C ARG A 178 8.05 -4.13 -10.10
N VAL A 179 7.41 -3.85 -8.97
CA VAL A 179 6.69 -4.86 -8.19
C VAL A 179 5.23 -4.83 -8.60
N HIS A 180 4.68 -5.98 -8.94
CA HIS A 180 3.29 -6.16 -9.31
C HIS A 180 2.58 -7.04 -8.29
N VAL A 181 1.36 -6.64 -7.93
CA VAL A 181 0.40 -7.48 -7.22
C VAL A 181 -0.55 -8.06 -8.27
N ARG A 182 -0.41 -9.35 -8.54
CA ARG A 182 -1.12 -10.03 -9.64
C ARG A 182 -2.03 -11.13 -9.11
N GLY A 183 -3.30 -11.11 -9.48
CA GLY A 183 -4.24 -12.17 -9.19
C GLY A 183 -3.86 -13.51 -9.82
N GLU A 184 -4.66 -14.53 -9.54
CA GLU A 184 -4.51 -15.84 -10.17
C GLU A 184 -4.59 -15.79 -11.69
N THR A 185 -3.88 -16.71 -12.35
CA THR A 185 -3.93 -16.88 -13.79
C THR A 185 -5.25 -17.55 -14.18
N GLU A 186 -6.04 -16.87 -14.99
CA GLU A 186 -7.34 -17.35 -15.48
C GLU A 186 -7.23 -17.70 -16.96
N VAL A 187 -7.73 -18.88 -17.36
CA VAL A 187 -7.93 -19.22 -18.76
C VAL A 187 -9.38 -18.86 -19.12
N LEU A 188 -9.55 -17.97 -20.08
CA LEU A 188 -10.85 -17.47 -20.54
C LEU A 188 -11.30 -18.20 -21.81
N GLU A 189 -12.52 -17.91 -22.26
CA GLU A 189 -13.02 -18.37 -23.56
C GLU A 189 -12.09 -17.99 -24.71
N GLY A 190 -12.01 -18.87 -25.72
CA GLY A 190 -11.12 -18.68 -26.86
C GLY A 190 -9.63 -18.90 -26.56
N GLY A 191 -9.28 -19.46 -25.39
CA GLY A 191 -7.90 -19.79 -25.04
C GLY A 191 -7.06 -18.59 -24.56
N LYS A 192 -7.69 -17.43 -24.32
CA LYS A 192 -7.02 -16.27 -23.73
C LYS A 192 -6.55 -16.60 -22.32
N VAL A 193 -5.40 -16.07 -21.92
CA VAL A 193 -4.81 -16.30 -20.60
C VAL A 193 -4.59 -14.96 -19.91
N ARG A 194 -5.40 -14.64 -18.91
CA ARG A 194 -5.36 -13.37 -18.20
C ARG A 194 -4.70 -13.54 -16.83
N VAL A 195 -3.83 -12.61 -16.48
CA VAL A 195 -3.33 -12.43 -15.11
C VAL A 195 -3.83 -11.09 -14.62
N ARG A 196 -4.88 -11.09 -13.80
CA ARG A 196 -5.59 -9.86 -13.45
C ARG A 196 -4.75 -8.98 -12.50
N PRO A 197 -4.55 -7.69 -12.76
CA PRO A 197 -4.06 -6.77 -11.72
C PRO A 197 -5.10 -6.63 -10.60
N VAL A 198 -4.71 -6.00 -9.49
CA VAL A 198 -5.68 -5.60 -8.45
C VAL A 198 -6.77 -4.75 -9.08
N VAL A 199 -8.02 -5.11 -8.83
CA VAL A 199 -9.19 -4.47 -9.44
C VAL A 199 -9.28 -3.00 -9.00
N VAL A 200 -9.57 -2.15 -9.98
CA VAL A 200 -10.00 -0.77 -9.75
C VAL A 200 -11.51 -0.74 -9.82
N ARG A 201 -12.16 -0.17 -8.80
CA ARG A 201 -13.57 0.22 -8.89
C ARG A 201 -13.64 1.70 -9.21
N ASP A 202 -14.38 2.04 -10.24
CA ASP A 202 -14.64 3.41 -10.65
C ASP A 202 -15.76 4.02 -9.81
N CYS A 203 -15.51 5.20 -9.27
CA CYS A 203 -16.45 5.92 -8.41
C CYS A 203 -16.63 7.33 -8.93
N TRP A 204 -17.85 7.64 -9.38
CA TRP A 204 -18.21 8.93 -10.00
C TRP A 204 -18.88 9.89 -9.00
N SER A 205 -19.14 9.41 -7.78
CA SER A 205 -19.67 10.14 -6.65
C SER A 205 -19.03 9.66 -5.34
N PHE A 206 -19.17 10.47 -4.29
CA PHE A 206 -18.75 10.07 -2.94
C PHE A 206 -19.50 8.82 -2.45
N GLU A 207 -20.78 8.69 -2.79
CA GLU A 207 -21.60 7.55 -2.39
C GLU A 207 -21.12 6.23 -2.99
N ASP A 208 -20.68 6.25 -4.25
CA ASP A 208 -20.10 5.08 -4.91
C ASP A 208 -18.84 4.61 -4.18
N LEU A 209 -17.95 5.57 -3.87
CA LEU A 209 -16.71 5.27 -3.17
C LEU A 209 -16.97 4.73 -1.76
N ARG A 210 -17.89 5.35 -1.03
CA ARG A 210 -18.29 4.90 0.31
C ARG A 210 -18.78 3.46 0.28
N ARG A 211 -19.65 3.13 -0.67
CA ARG A 211 -20.21 1.79 -0.85
C ARG A 211 -19.11 0.77 -1.16
N GLU A 212 -18.23 1.04 -2.12
CA GLU A 212 -17.14 0.13 -2.49
C GLU A 212 -16.14 -0.06 -1.34
N LEU A 213 -15.81 1.00 -0.60
CA LEU A 213 -14.97 0.91 0.60
C LEU A 213 -15.60 -0.02 1.64
N GLN A 214 -16.89 0.14 1.92
CA GLN A 214 -17.61 -0.73 2.87
C GLN A 214 -17.67 -2.20 2.41
N VAL A 215 -17.81 -2.46 1.10
CA VAL A 215 -17.73 -3.81 0.54
C VAL A 215 -16.37 -4.45 0.83
N GLY A 216 -15.27 -3.73 0.53
CA GLY A 216 -13.92 -4.22 0.79
C GLY A 216 -13.64 -4.46 2.27
N LEU A 217 -14.15 -3.58 3.15
CA LEU A 217 -14.00 -3.71 4.60
C LEU A 217 -14.74 -4.91 5.19
N LYS A 218 -15.95 -5.21 4.69
CA LYS A 218 -16.68 -6.43 5.07
C LYS A 218 -15.87 -7.68 4.73
N LEU A 219 -15.21 -7.71 3.58
CA LEU A 219 -14.37 -8.84 3.18
C LEU A 219 -13.08 -8.95 4.01
N ARG A 220 -12.49 -7.82 4.41
CA ARG A 220 -11.36 -7.80 5.35
C ARG A 220 -11.74 -8.43 6.70
N ALA A 221 -12.95 -8.15 7.20
CA ALA A 221 -13.46 -8.68 8.46
C ALA A 221 -13.67 -10.21 8.46
N ILE A 222 -14.01 -10.80 7.30
CA ILE A 222 -14.35 -12.24 7.18
C ILE A 222 -13.10 -13.15 7.16
N GLY A 223 -11.90 -12.60 6.94
CA GLY A 223 -10.71 -13.37 6.60
C GLY A 223 -10.10 -14.29 7.69
N LEU A 224 -10.45 -14.18 9.00
CA LEU A 224 -9.76 -14.90 10.08
C LEU A 224 -10.62 -15.27 11.31
N SER A 225 -10.24 -16.39 11.95
CA SER A 225 -10.87 -17.07 13.10
C SER A 225 -11.18 -16.21 14.35
N THR A 226 -12.29 -16.57 14.98
CA THR A 226 -13.08 -16.06 16.13
C THR A 226 -12.41 -15.48 17.40
N VAL A 227 -11.09 -15.31 17.51
CA VAL A 227 -10.46 -15.06 18.84
C VAL A 227 -9.69 -13.73 18.98
N HIS A 228 -9.35 -13.02 17.89
CA HIS A 228 -8.57 -11.77 17.99
C HIS A 228 -9.05 -10.66 17.04
N ASP A 229 -8.76 -9.41 17.42
CA ASP A 229 -9.09 -8.20 16.67
C ASP A 229 -8.58 -8.26 15.22
N GLN A 230 -9.51 -8.19 14.26
CA GLN A 230 -9.33 -8.58 12.87
C GLN A 230 -8.28 -7.72 12.13
N SER A 231 -8.14 -6.44 12.50
CA SER A 231 -7.21 -5.52 11.84
C SER A 231 -5.77 -5.59 12.36
N SER A 232 -5.54 -6.29 13.47
CA SER A 232 -4.20 -6.43 14.07
C SER A 232 -3.23 -7.30 13.26
N ARG A 233 -3.74 -8.17 12.38
CA ARG A 233 -2.98 -9.27 11.78
C ARG A 233 -2.70 -9.16 10.29
N THR A 234 -3.29 -8.17 9.63
CA THR A 234 -3.07 -7.93 8.20
C THR A 234 -2.76 -6.46 7.97
N HIS A 235 -1.91 -6.19 6.99
CA HIS A 235 -1.68 -4.82 6.52
C HIS A 235 -2.72 -4.52 5.44
N ALA A 236 -3.49 -3.45 5.55
CA ALA A 236 -4.39 -3.04 4.46
C ALA A 236 -3.83 -1.83 3.72
N VAL A 237 -3.98 -1.85 2.40
CA VAL A 237 -3.67 -0.74 1.51
C VAL A 237 -4.96 -0.32 0.80
N VAL A 238 -5.28 0.96 0.88
CA VAL A 238 -6.34 1.60 0.11
C VAL A 238 -5.70 2.67 -0.76
N GLU A 239 -5.87 2.58 -2.07
CA GLU A 239 -5.40 3.57 -3.03
C GLU A 239 -6.59 4.25 -3.67
N LEU A 240 -6.56 5.58 -3.66
CA LEU A 240 -7.48 6.45 -4.41
C LEU A 240 -6.67 7.11 -5.52
N GLU A 241 -7.09 6.92 -6.77
CA GLU A 241 -6.47 7.53 -7.96
C GLU A 241 -7.50 8.41 -8.67
N VAL A 242 -7.13 9.63 -9.05
CA VAL A 242 -7.97 10.46 -9.92
C VAL A 242 -7.92 9.89 -11.34
N VAL A 243 -9.09 9.57 -11.90
CA VAL A 243 -9.21 8.88 -13.18
C VAL A 243 -10.34 9.46 -14.04
N THR A 244 -10.35 9.11 -15.31
CA THR A 244 -11.49 9.28 -16.23
C THR A 244 -11.94 7.92 -16.75
N LYS A 245 -13.16 7.88 -17.31
CA LYS A 245 -13.69 6.65 -17.90
C LYS A 245 -12.84 6.20 -19.09
N SER A 246 -12.44 7.14 -19.95
CA SER A 246 -11.54 6.90 -21.09
C SER A 246 -10.20 6.28 -20.66
N LEU A 247 -9.59 6.76 -19.57
CA LEU A 247 -8.33 6.22 -19.07
C LEU A 247 -8.49 4.81 -18.54
N LEU A 248 -9.58 4.54 -17.82
CA LEU A 248 -9.87 3.19 -17.31
C LEU A 248 -10.13 2.20 -18.45
N ASP A 249 -10.94 2.59 -19.43
CA ASP A 249 -11.25 1.75 -20.59
C ASP A 249 -9.99 1.45 -21.42
N ALA A 250 -9.10 2.44 -21.59
CA ALA A 250 -7.82 2.24 -22.27
C ALA A 250 -6.90 1.28 -21.49
N ARG A 251 -6.89 1.34 -20.15
CA ARG A 251 -6.13 0.40 -19.30
C ARG A 251 -6.71 -1.01 -19.34
N ASP A 252 -8.03 -1.15 -19.34
CA ASP A 252 -8.69 -2.45 -19.47
C ASP A 252 -8.43 -3.07 -20.84
N ALA A 253 -8.38 -2.27 -21.90
CA ALA A 253 -8.01 -2.74 -23.23
C ALA A 253 -6.58 -3.32 -23.27
N ILE A 254 -5.62 -2.77 -22.52
CA ILE A 254 -4.27 -3.35 -22.40
C ILE A 254 -4.36 -4.76 -21.80
N ILE A 255 -5.10 -4.92 -20.69
CA ILE A 255 -5.26 -6.21 -20.02
C ILE A 255 -5.88 -7.25 -20.96
N ASP A 256 -6.87 -6.83 -21.75
CA ASP A 256 -7.50 -7.71 -22.73
C ASP A 256 -6.53 -8.11 -23.84
N ARG A 257 -5.71 -7.18 -24.37
CA ARG A 257 -4.68 -7.49 -25.38
C ARG A 257 -3.56 -8.37 -24.84
N GLU A 258 -3.11 -8.13 -23.61
CA GLU A 258 -2.17 -9.01 -22.93
C GLU A 258 -2.74 -10.43 -22.84
N SER A 259 -4.03 -10.57 -22.53
CA SER A 259 -4.67 -11.90 -22.40
C SER A 259 -4.69 -12.70 -23.71
N GLU A 260 -4.76 -12.01 -24.84
CA GLU A 260 -4.66 -12.59 -26.19
C GLU A 260 -3.21 -12.93 -26.55
N PHE A 261 -2.26 -12.09 -26.17
CA PHE A 261 -0.85 -12.24 -26.49
C PHE A 261 -0.17 -13.40 -25.74
N VAL A 262 -0.45 -13.59 -24.45
CA VAL A 262 0.20 -14.60 -23.60
C VAL A 262 0.22 -16.01 -24.21
N PRO A 263 -0.92 -16.61 -24.65
CA PRO A 263 -0.91 -17.95 -25.23
C PRO A 263 -0.14 -18.02 -26.56
N VAL A 264 -0.20 -16.96 -27.38
CA VAL A 264 0.53 -16.90 -28.67
C VAL A 264 2.03 -16.83 -28.43
N ALA A 265 2.48 -15.98 -27.51
CA ALA A 265 3.89 -15.85 -27.15
C ALA A 265 4.46 -17.14 -26.55
N LYS A 266 3.68 -17.82 -25.69
CA LYS A 266 4.04 -19.13 -25.16
C LYS A 266 4.18 -20.15 -26.30
N ARG A 267 3.21 -20.22 -27.21
CA ARG A 267 3.24 -21.15 -28.35
C ARG A 267 4.47 -20.93 -29.24
N ALA A 268 4.82 -19.69 -29.55
CA ALA A 268 6.02 -19.38 -30.33
C ALA A 268 7.30 -19.87 -29.62
N THR A 269 7.38 -19.66 -28.30
CA THR A 269 8.48 -20.17 -27.47
C THR A 269 8.54 -21.69 -27.46
N ASP A 270 7.39 -22.36 -27.29
CA ASP A 270 7.30 -23.82 -27.28
C ASP A 270 7.73 -24.41 -28.64
N ILE A 271 7.29 -23.81 -29.76
CA ILE A 271 7.71 -24.22 -31.12
C ILE A 271 9.22 -24.04 -31.31
N TYR A 272 9.76 -22.89 -30.90
CA TYR A 272 11.20 -22.65 -30.97
C TYR A 272 11.99 -23.71 -30.18
N LEU A 273 11.59 -23.99 -28.94
CA LEU A 273 12.26 -24.99 -28.10
C LEU A 273 12.13 -26.40 -28.69
N GLU A 274 10.96 -26.77 -29.21
CA GLU A 274 10.71 -28.07 -29.82
C GLU A 274 11.57 -28.29 -31.07
N GLU A 275 11.57 -27.33 -31.99
CA GLU A 275 12.35 -27.42 -33.24
C GLU A 275 13.85 -27.44 -32.98
N ASN A 276 14.34 -26.64 -32.02
CA ASN A 276 15.74 -26.69 -31.63
C ASN A 276 16.10 -27.98 -30.90
N ALA A 277 15.25 -28.51 -30.02
CA ALA A 277 15.51 -29.77 -29.33
C ALA A 277 15.58 -30.96 -30.31
N ASN A 278 14.68 -30.97 -31.30
CA ASN A 278 14.63 -32.00 -32.35
C ASN A 278 15.89 -32.02 -33.25
N ALA A 279 16.61 -30.91 -33.30
CA ALA A 279 17.84 -30.76 -34.06
C ALA A 279 19.09 -31.32 -33.36
N TYR A 280 18.95 -31.97 -32.20
CA TYR A 280 20.06 -32.63 -31.52
C TYR A 280 19.73 -34.09 -31.18
N ILE A 281 20.73 -34.96 -31.31
CA ILE A 281 20.68 -36.36 -30.86
C ILE A 281 21.73 -36.61 -29.79
N LYS A 282 21.44 -37.53 -28.87
CA LYS A 282 22.38 -37.94 -27.84
C LYS A 282 23.22 -39.11 -28.35
N THR A 283 24.53 -38.96 -28.41
CA THR A 283 25.46 -40.01 -28.81
C THR A 283 25.52 -41.13 -27.76
N SER A 284 26.10 -42.27 -28.13
CA SER A 284 26.38 -43.39 -27.21
C SER A 284 27.27 -43.00 -26.02
N GLU A 285 28.11 -41.96 -26.18
CA GLU A 285 28.92 -41.34 -25.11
C GLU A 285 28.13 -40.34 -24.23
N GLY A 286 26.84 -40.13 -24.53
CA GLY A 286 25.97 -39.22 -23.80
C GLY A 286 26.08 -37.74 -24.18
N LYS A 287 26.83 -37.38 -25.23
CA LYS A 287 26.96 -36.00 -25.72
C LYS A 287 25.84 -35.65 -26.69
N TYR A 288 25.34 -34.42 -26.66
CA TYR A 288 24.39 -33.93 -27.66
C TYR A 288 25.14 -33.40 -28.88
N VAL A 289 24.80 -33.90 -30.06
CA VAL A 289 25.35 -33.46 -31.36
C VAL A 289 24.21 -33.09 -32.31
N PRO A 290 24.40 -32.15 -33.25
CA PRO A 290 23.38 -31.81 -34.24
C PRO A 290 22.91 -33.04 -35.01
N ASN A 291 21.61 -33.14 -35.24
CA ASN A 291 20.99 -34.19 -36.03
C ASN A 291 20.98 -33.79 -37.51
N PRO A 292 21.83 -34.39 -38.36
CA PRO A 292 21.89 -34.05 -39.78
C PRO A 292 20.60 -34.42 -40.55
N ASP A 293 19.82 -35.39 -40.04
CA ASP A 293 18.61 -35.88 -40.71
C ASP A 293 17.35 -35.07 -40.36
N ARG A 294 17.42 -34.21 -39.33
CA ARG A 294 16.27 -33.42 -38.87
C ARG A 294 16.70 -32.04 -38.37
N PRO A 295 17.06 -31.11 -39.28
CA PRO A 295 17.32 -29.72 -38.89
C PRO A 295 16.03 -29.05 -38.35
N PRO A 296 16.15 -27.94 -37.59
CA PRO A 296 14.98 -27.19 -37.12
C PRO A 296 14.13 -26.74 -38.31
N ASN A 297 12.81 -26.88 -38.21
CA ASN A 297 11.90 -26.32 -39.20
C ASN A 297 11.81 -24.79 -39.04
N GLN A 298 12.66 -24.09 -39.78
CA GLN A 298 12.73 -22.62 -39.72
C GLN A 298 11.42 -21.96 -40.16
N GLU A 299 10.72 -22.49 -41.16
CA GLU A 299 9.44 -21.94 -41.62
C GLU A 299 8.37 -21.97 -40.53
N ARG A 300 8.34 -23.04 -39.72
CA ARG A 300 7.41 -23.18 -38.58
C ARG A 300 7.75 -22.19 -37.46
N ILE A 301 9.03 -21.96 -37.19
CA ILE A 301 9.50 -20.95 -36.23
C ILE A 301 9.11 -19.55 -36.71
N ASP A 302 9.44 -19.21 -37.96
CA ASP A 302 9.18 -17.90 -38.55
C ASP A 302 7.68 -17.58 -38.61
N ALA A 303 6.84 -18.58 -38.93
CA ALA A 303 5.39 -18.43 -38.92
C ALA A 303 4.86 -18.13 -37.51
N ALA A 304 5.38 -18.81 -36.48
CA ALA A 304 4.98 -18.60 -35.09
C ALA A 304 5.46 -17.24 -34.54
N GLU A 305 6.68 -16.84 -34.85
CA GLU A 305 7.21 -15.51 -34.49
C GLU A 305 6.45 -14.40 -35.20
N LYS A 306 6.10 -14.55 -36.48
CA LYS A 306 5.27 -13.57 -37.20
C LYS A 306 3.86 -13.43 -36.60
N GLU A 307 3.27 -14.52 -36.14
CA GLU A 307 1.98 -14.47 -35.41
C GLU A 307 2.15 -13.72 -34.09
N LYS A 308 3.19 -14.04 -33.30
CA LYS A 308 3.53 -13.35 -32.05
C LYS A 308 3.75 -11.85 -32.25
N GLU A 309 4.52 -11.44 -33.27
CA GLU A 309 4.77 -10.03 -33.61
C GLU A 309 3.48 -9.25 -33.88
N LYS A 310 2.51 -9.89 -34.55
CA LYS A 310 1.20 -9.28 -34.83
C LYS A 310 0.46 -8.96 -33.53
N PHE A 311 0.38 -9.89 -32.59
CA PHE A 311 -0.29 -9.67 -31.30
C PHE A 311 0.48 -8.70 -30.40
N GLU A 312 1.82 -8.74 -30.44
CA GLU A 312 2.67 -7.77 -29.76
C GLU A 312 2.41 -6.34 -30.26
N SER A 313 2.18 -6.17 -31.57
CA SER A 313 1.80 -4.87 -32.15
C SER A 313 0.47 -4.35 -31.59
N TYR A 314 -0.54 -5.22 -31.42
CA TYR A 314 -1.82 -4.83 -30.82
C TYR A 314 -1.68 -4.40 -29.36
N MET A 315 -0.84 -5.08 -28.58
CA MET A 315 -0.52 -4.69 -27.20
C MET A 315 0.16 -3.31 -27.17
N LYS A 316 1.20 -3.10 -27.99
CA LYS A 316 1.91 -1.81 -28.11
C LYS A 316 0.98 -0.66 -28.52
N GLN A 317 0.03 -0.92 -29.42
CA GLN A 317 -0.98 0.08 -29.83
C GLN A 317 -1.91 0.44 -28.66
N ALA A 318 -2.35 -0.55 -27.87
CA ALA A 318 -3.18 -0.30 -26.69
C ALA A 318 -2.42 0.49 -25.61
N GLU A 319 -1.15 0.15 -25.36
CA GLU A 319 -0.26 0.89 -24.45
C GLU A 319 -0.06 2.34 -24.91
N ALA A 320 0.22 2.56 -26.19
CA ALA A 320 0.35 3.89 -26.77
C ALA A 320 -0.95 4.68 -26.63
N HIS A 321 -2.10 4.06 -26.90
CA HIS A 321 -3.40 4.70 -26.73
C HIS A 321 -3.66 5.13 -25.28
N ALA A 322 -3.36 4.28 -24.29
CA ALA A 322 -3.53 4.65 -22.88
C ALA A 322 -2.59 5.80 -22.46
N CYS A 323 -1.35 5.81 -22.97
CA CYS A 323 -0.42 6.92 -22.79
C CYS A 323 -0.95 8.21 -23.41
N ASP A 324 -1.51 8.14 -24.62
CA ASP A 324 -2.09 9.30 -25.31
C ASP A 324 -3.31 9.83 -24.57
N VAL A 325 -4.22 8.96 -24.10
CA VAL A 325 -5.38 9.35 -23.28
C VAL A 325 -4.93 10.05 -22.00
N PHE A 326 -3.88 9.53 -21.34
CA PHE A 326 -3.34 10.16 -20.14
C PHE A 326 -2.67 11.52 -20.43
N ALA A 327 -1.85 11.60 -21.47
CA ALA A 327 -1.05 12.79 -21.78
C ALA A 327 -1.85 13.92 -22.45
N SER A 328 -2.92 13.59 -23.18
CA SER A 328 -3.76 14.56 -23.87
C SER A 328 -4.80 15.24 -22.97
N HIS A 329 -5.01 14.73 -21.75
CA HIS A 329 -5.97 15.30 -20.83
C HIS A 329 -5.46 16.64 -20.27
N ASP A 330 -6.33 17.64 -20.29
CA ASP A 330 -6.07 19.02 -19.84
C ASP A 330 -5.90 19.18 -18.32
N GLN A 331 -6.35 18.20 -17.52
CA GLN A 331 -6.38 18.30 -16.07
C GLN A 331 -5.14 17.66 -15.45
N ARG A 332 -4.34 18.49 -14.77
CA ARG A 332 -3.14 18.05 -14.06
C ARG A 332 -3.41 17.05 -12.93
N CYS A 333 -4.62 17.03 -12.39
CA CYS A 333 -4.99 16.13 -11.31
C CYS A 333 -5.07 14.66 -11.76
N LEU A 334 -5.17 14.37 -13.06
CA LEU A 334 -5.28 13.01 -13.57
C LEU A 334 -4.07 12.16 -13.14
N GLY A 335 -4.34 10.99 -12.57
CA GLY A 335 -3.30 10.11 -12.02
C GLY A 335 -2.77 10.55 -10.65
N GLY A 336 -3.25 11.65 -10.09
CA GLY A 336 -3.00 12.04 -8.70
C GLY A 336 -3.51 10.96 -7.74
N LYS A 337 -2.73 10.67 -6.70
CA LYS A 337 -2.96 9.50 -5.83
C LYS A 337 -2.88 9.80 -4.33
N LEU A 338 -3.80 9.23 -3.59
CA LEU A 338 -3.75 9.10 -2.13
C LEU A 338 -3.63 7.61 -1.77
N VAL A 339 -2.60 7.25 -1.02
CA VAL A 339 -2.37 5.87 -0.58
C VAL A 339 -2.42 5.81 0.94
N PHE A 340 -3.37 5.04 1.46
CA PHE A 340 -3.55 4.83 2.89
C PHE A 340 -3.13 3.42 3.28
N VAL A 341 -2.25 3.32 4.27
CA VAL A 341 -1.67 2.05 4.72
C VAL A 341 -1.96 1.88 6.21
N ASP A 342 -2.86 0.94 6.52
CA ASP A 342 -3.16 0.48 7.88
C ASP A 342 -2.28 -0.72 8.19
N LEU A 343 -1.17 -0.51 8.91
CA LEU A 343 -0.24 -1.57 9.22
C LEU A 343 -0.79 -2.49 10.32
N ALA A 344 -0.47 -3.78 10.25
CA ALA A 344 -0.69 -4.72 11.34
C ALA A 344 0.00 -4.26 12.65
N GLY A 345 -0.47 -4.77 13.78
CA GLY A 345 0.04 -4.43 15.10
C GLY A 345 1.51 -4.79 15.29
N SER A 346 2.28 -3.89 15.90
CA SER A 346 3.72 -4.08 16.13
C SER A 346 4.06 -4.80 17.45
N GLU A 347 3.13 -5.59 17.99
CA GLU A 347 3.34 -6.23 19.28
C GLU A 347 4.52 -7.22 19.30
N TYR A 348 5.34 -7.05 20.34
CA TYR A 348 6.25 -8.08 20.83
C TYR A 348 5.47 -8.92 21.84
N TYR A 349 5.09 -10.13 21.44
CA TYR A 349 4.59 -11.12 22.39
C TYR A 349 5.75 -11.50 23.32
N HIS A 350 5.76 -10.94 24.52
CA HIS A 350 6.69 -11.38 25.56
C HIS A 350 6.38 -12.83 25.90
N GLU A 351 7.18 -13.77 25.39
CA GLU A 351 7.20 -15.19 25.82
C GLU A 351 7.47 -15.37 27.33
N LYS A 352 7.74 -14.28 28.07
CA LYS A 352 8.14 -14.29 29.48
C LYS A 352 7.27 -13.44 30.41
N ALA A 353 6.02 -13.15 30.05
CA ALA A 353 5.06 -12.76 31.09
C ALA A 353 4.68 -14.02 31.88
N THR A 354 4.80 -13.94 33.21
CA THR A 354 4.27 -14.93 34.15
C THR A 354 2.88 -15.39 33.71
N PRO A 355 2.52 -16.68 33.84
CA PRO A 355 1.24 -17.18 33.38
C PRO A 355 0.14 -16.48 34.17
N SER A 356 -0.42 -15.41 33.61
CA SER A 356 -1.68 -14.88 34.07
C SER A 356 -2.73 -15.91 33.73
N THR A 357 -3.62 -16.19 34.67
CA THR A 357 -4.69 -17.19 34.61
C THR A 357 -5.73 -16.93 33.49
N PHE A 358 -5.50 -15.92 32.65
CA PHE A 358 -6.39 -15.49 31.56
C PHE A 358 -5.67 -15.20 30.23
N ALA A 359 -4.37 -15.49 30.09
CA ALA A 359 -3.71 -15.38 28.78
C ALA A 359 -4.14 -16.57 27.90
N THR A 360 -5.09 -16.33 27.00
CA THR A 360 -5.53 -17.30 26.00
C THR A 360 -4.31 -17.83 25.24
N LYS A 361 -4.02 -19.13 25.36
CA LYS A 361 -2.89 -19.76 24.67
C LYS A 361 -3.05 -19.55 23.16
N MET A 362 -2.17 -18.73 22.58
CA MET A 362 -2.14 -18.56 21.13
C MET A 362 -1.79 -19.87 20.44
N THR A 363 -2.46 -20.13 19.33
CA THR A 363 -2.19 -21.29 18.50
C THR A 363 -0.79 -21.18 17.85
N PRO A 364 -0.15 -22.30 17.46
CA PRO A 364 1.11 -22.28 16.72
C PRO A 364 1.03 -21.43 15.44
N GLN A 365 -0.12 -21.45 14.76
CA GLN A 365 -0.36 -20.68 13.55
C GLN A 365 -0.32 -19.17 13.82
N GLU A 366 -0.96 -18.71 14.89
CA GLU A 366 -0.97 -17.28 15.27
C GLU A 366 0.41 -16.79 15.69
N ARG A 367 1.21 -17.64 16.34
CA ARG A 367 2.61 -17.31 16.63
C ARG A 367 3.44 -17.14 15.36
N GLN A 368 3.23 -17.98 14.35
CA GLN A 368 3.90 -17.84 13.06
C GLN A 368 3.49 -16.56 12.34
N GLU A 369 2.20 -16.20 12.39
CA GLU A 369 1.68 -14.95 11.82
C GLU A 369 2.29 -13.73 12.52
N GLY A 370 2.33 -13.71 13.85
CA GLY A 370 2.95 -12.62 14.62
C GLY A 370 4.45 -12.45 14.32
N ARG A 371 5.18 -13.55 14.07
CA ARG A 371 6.59 -13.47 13.63
C ARG A 371 6.71 -12.81 12.27
N GLN A 372 5.86 -13.18 11.32
CA GLN A 372 5.89 -12.61 9.97
C GLN A 372 5.56 -11.11 9.97
N ILE A 373 4.54 -10.69 10.72
CA ILE A 373 4.19 -9.26 10.88
C ILE A 373 5.41 -8.47 11.39
N ASN A 374 6.11 -9.00 12.39
CA ASN A 374 7.31 -8.35 12.93
C ASN A 374 8.45 -8.31 11.90
N THR A 375 8.62 -9.35 11.08
CA THR A 375 9.56 -9.33 9.95
C THR A 375 9.22 -8.21 8.95
N ASP A 376 7.95 -8.06 8.59
CA ASP A 376 7.48 -7.05 7.63
C ASP A 376 7.70 -5.63 8.17
N LEU A 377 7.37 -5.39 9.45
CA LEU A 377 7.57 -4.09 10.11
C LEU A 377 9.06 -3.75 10.32
N LEU A 378 9.90 -4.75 10.60
CA LEU A 378 11.35 -4.56 10.69
C LEU A 378 11.95 -4.24 9.33
N ALA A 379 11.54 -4.95 8.27
CA ALA A 379 11.96 -4.64 6.91
C ALA A 379 11.58 -3.22 6.52
N LEU A 380 10.36 -2.78 6.85
CA LEU A 380 9.91 -1.40 6.61
C LEU A 380 10.77 -0.38 7.36
N LYS A 381 11.14 -0.66 8.61
CA LYS A 381 12.07 0.18 9.40
C LYS A 381 13.40 0.38 8.66
N GLU A 382 13.99 -0.72 8.18
CA GLU A 382 15.28 -0.68 7.51
C GLU A 382 15.20 0.01 6.15
N VAL A 383 14.10 -0.15 5.42
CA VAL A 383 13.84 0.62 4.19
C VAL A 383 13.81 2.12 4.47
N ILE A 384 13.04 2.57 5.48
CA ILE A 384 12.95 4.00 5.80
C ILE A 384 14.31 4.54 6.24
N ARG A 385 15.03 3.80 7.10
CA ARG A 385 16.38 4.18 7.56
C ARG A 385 17.38 4.26 6.41
N ALA A 386 17.42 3.27 5.53
CA ALA A 386 18.32 3.24 4.38
C ALA A 386 18.04 4.41 3.43
N ARG A 387 16.76 4.77 3.23
CA ARG A 387 16.38 5.92 2.41
C ARG A 387 16.77 7.25 3.04
N ALA A 388 16.62 7.39 4.35
CA ALA A 388 17.01 8.57 5.09
C ALA A 388 18.51 8.86 4.94
N LEU A 389 19.32 7.81 5.08
CA LEU A 389 20.77 7.86 4.95
C LEU A 389 21.25 7.89 3.48
N ASN A 390 20.35 8.08 2.51
CA ASN A 390 20.63 8.08 1.07
C ASN A 390 21.52 6.88 0.63
N GLN A 391 21.26 5.70 1.19
CA GLN A 391 22.01 4.50 0.81
C GLN A 391 21.71 4.12 -0.64
N ALA A 392 22.75 3.76 -1.40
CA ALA A 392 22.61 3.37 -2.80
C ALA A 392 21.68 2.16 -3.00
N ARG A 393 21.69 1.21 -2.05
CA ARG A 393 20.86 0.00 -2.10
C ARG A 393 19.84 0.02 -0.97
N ILE A 394 18.57 0.19 -1.32
CA ILE A 394 17.45 0.12 -0.38
C ILE A 394 16.89 -1.32 -0.33
N PRO A 395 16.73 -1.94 0.86
CA PRO A 395 16.39 -3.36 1.00
C PRO A 395 14.89 -3.66 0.84
N PHE A 396 14.27 -3.24 -0.27
CA PHE A 396 12.83 -3.46 -0.52
C PHE A 396 12.43 -4.94 -0.63
N ARG A 397 13.38 -5.84 -0.95
CA ARG A 397 13.13 -7.28 -1.07
C ARG A 397 13.12 -8.04 0.26
N SER A 398 13.32 -7.35 1.39
CA SER A 398 13.39 -8.00 2.72
C SER A 398 12.03 -8.49 3.23
N SER A 399 10.92 -8.01 2.68
CA SER A 399 9.57 -8.51 2.97
C SER A 399 8.62 -8.28 1.79
N PRO A 400 7.54 -9.07 1.67
CA PRO A 400 6.48 -8.82 0.70
C PRO A 400 5.89 -7.41 0.85
N LEU A 401 5.68 -6.94 2.09
CA LEU A 401 5.16 -5.60 2.38
C LEU A 401 6.07 -4.52 1.77
N THR A 402 7.38 -4.59 2.02
CA THR A 402 8.33 -3.61 1.46
C THR A 402 8.46 -3.71 -0.05
N MET A 403 8.25 -4.90 -0.64
CA MET A 403 8.21 -5.04 -2.10
C MET A 403 7.01 -4.30 -2.67
N VAL A 404 5.81 -4.51 -2.13
CA VAL A 404 4.59 -3.81 -2.58
C VAL A 404 4.70 -2.31 -2.37
N LEU A 405 5.21 -1.89 -1.20
CA LEU A 405 5.40 -0.47 -0.90
C LEU A 405 6.53 0.18 -1.71
N ARG A 406 7.37 -0.59 -2.43
CA ARG A 406 8.48 -0.06 -3.22
C ARG A 406 7.99 0.96 -4.24
N GLU A 407 6.94 0.64 -4.99
CA GLU A 407 6.38 1.57 -5.98
C GLU A 407 5.89 2.84 -5.30
N HIS A 408 5.20 2.74 -4.16
CA HIS A 408 4.81 3.90 -3.39
C HIS A 408 5.99 4.67 -2.81
N PHE A 409 7.16 4.07 -2.59
CA PHE A 409 8.33 4.82 -2.12
C PHE A 409 9.17 5.41 -3.27
N SER A 410 9.18 4.75 -4.43
CA SER A 410 9.96 5.09 -5.62
C SER A 410 9.21 5.94 -6.65
N ALA A 411 7.88 6.02 -6.56
CA ALA A 411 7.06 6.84 -7.45
C ALA A 411 7.41 8.32 -7.28
N SER A 412 8.02 8.84 -8.34
CA SER A 412 8.38 10.22 -8.66
C SER A 412 9.26 10.97 -7.64
N THR A 413 10.04 11.92 -8.16
CA THR A 413 10.69 12.99 -7.39
C THR A 413 9.69 13.85 -6.62
N ASP A 414 8.39 13.71 -6.91
CA ASP A 414 7.32 14.58 -6.47
C ASP A 414 6.27 13.81 -5.64
N SER A 415 6.71 13.23 -4.53
CA SER A 415 5.83 12.49 -3.64
C SER A 415 6.02 12.78 -2.17
N GLN A 416 4.88 12.88 -1.46
CA GLN A 416 4.84 13.18 -0.03
C GLN A 416 4.50 11.92 0.76
N SER A 417 5.01 11.81 1.98
CA SER A 417 4.69 10.69 2.86
C SER A 417 4.65 11.13 4.31
N ALA A 418 3.61 10.67 5.01
CA ALA A 418 3.38 10.91 6.42
C ALA A 418 3.18 9.59 7.16
N MET A 419 3.70 9.51 8.38
CA MET A 419 3.50 8.40 9.29
C MET A 419 2.81 8.89 10.57
N ILE A 420 1.71 8.24 10.92
CA ILE A 420 0.89 8.52 12.10
C ILE A 420 1.13 7.40 13.11
N LEU A 421 1.73 7.76 14.23
CA LEU A 421 2.07 6.86 15.32
C LEU A 421 0.92 6.85 16.30
N THR A 422 0.10 5.82 16.23
CA THR A 422 -1.02 5.64 17.16
C THR A 422 -0.51 4.97 18.43
N VAL A 423 -0.74 5.59 19.58
CA VAL A 423 -0.17 5.17 20.87
C VAL A 423 -1.20 5.14 21.97
N SER A 424 -1.00 4.25 22.95
CA SER A 424 -1.88 4.11 24.10
C SER A 424 -1.38 4.90 25.31
N PRO A 425 -2.30 5.57 26.04
CA PRO A 425 -1.99 6.24 27.29
C PRO A 425 -1.85 5.26 28.48
N SER A 426 -2.23 3.98 28.33
CA SER A 426 -2.24 3.02 29.45
C SER A 426 -0.82 2.68 29.93
N PHE A 427 -0.60 2.74 31.25
CA PHE A 427 0.65 2.30 31.86
C PHE A 427 0.95 0.82 31.59
N GLY A 428 -0.08 -0.02 31.54
CA GLY A 428 0.04 -1.45 31.18
C GLY A 428 0.63 -1.68 29.78
N GLN A 429 0.57 -0.67 28.90
CA GLN A 429 1.09 -0.72 27.53
C GLN A 429 2.37 0.10 27.34
N PHE A 430 3.04 0.52 28.43
CA PHE A 430 4.25 1.35 28.40
C PHE A 430 5.30 0.90 27.39
N ALA A 431 5.69 -0.39 27.42
CA ALA A 431 6.74 -0.91 26.55
C ALA A 431 6.35 -0.81 25.05
N ALA A 432 5.08 -1.07 24.73
CA ALA A 432 4.56 -1.01 23.37
C ALA A 432 4.47 0.44 22.86
N THR A 433 3.97 1.36 23.70
CA THR A 433 3.96 2.80 23.42
C THR A 433 5.39 3.34 23.22
N MET A 434 6.32 2.98 24.10
CA MET A 434 7.72 3.38 24.02
C MET A 434 8.40 2.90 22.72
N ASN A 435 8.17 1.66 22.30
CA ASN A 435 8.70 1.14 21.04
C ASN A 435 8.15 1.89 19.82
N THR A 436 6.86 2.20 19.84
CA THR A 436 6.19 2.97 18.78
C THR A 436 6.78 4.38 18.66
N LEU A 437 6.99 5.08 19.79
CA LEU A 437 7.56 6.42 19.78
C LEU A 437 9.04 6.45 19.40
N LYS A 438 9.83 5.44 19.81
CA LYS A 438 11.22 5.30 19.36
C LYS A 438 11.31 5.07 17.86
N TYR A 439 10.42 4.25 17.30
CA TYR A 439 10.30 4.07 15.85
C TYR A 439 9.96 5.40 15.18
N GLY A 440 8.96 6.09 15.71
CA GLY A 440 8.57 7.43 15.26
C GLY A 440 9.69 8.44 15.25
N ASN A 441 10.46 8.50 16.33
CA ASN A 441 11.62 9.38 16.47
C ASN A 441 12.64 9.11 15.36
N LEU A 442 12.94 7.84 15.06
CA LEU A 442 13.83 7.46 13.96
C LEU A 442 13.30 7.98 12.61
N VAL A 443 12.00 7.77 12.34
CA VAL A 443 11.36 8.19 11.08
C VAL A 443 11.32 9.72 10.94
N GLY A 444 11.02 10.43 12.04
CA GLY A 444 10.97 11.89 12.06
C GLY A 444 12.33 12.52 11.81
N VAL A 445 13.37 12.06 12.51
CA VAL A 445 14.75 12.57 12.33
C VAL A 445 15.24 12.33 10.90
N ALA A 446 15.03 11.11 10.39
CA ALA A 446 15.28 10.75 9.00
C ALA A 446 14.57 11.66 7.98
N GLY A 447 13.35 12.09 8.30
CA GLY A 447 12.57 12.99 7.45
C GLY A 447 13.12 14.41 7.40
N ASP A 448 13.64 14.90 8.52
CA ASP A 448 14.14 16.27 8.66
C ASP A 448 15.53 16.44 8.01
N GLU A 449 16.42 15.46 8.13
CA GLU A 449 17.73 15.47 7.47
C GLU A 449 17.63 15.54 5.93
N LYS A 450 16.58 14.94 5.36
CA LYS A 450 16.31 15.04 3.91
C LYS A 450 15.90 16.46 3.53
N ALA A 451 15.06 17.12 4.34
CA ALA A 451 14.56 18.46 4.04
C ALA A 451 15.69 19.52 4.07
N THR A 452 16.68 19.35 4.95
CA THR A 452 17.86 20.23 5.02
C THR A 452 18.79 20.06 3.83
N ASN A 453 19.00 18.82 3.35
CA ASN A 453 19.90 18.55 2.22
C ASN A 453 19.34 18.97 0.85
N THR A 454 18.02 19.09 0.69
CA THR A 454 17.39 19.62 -0.55
C THR A 454 17.42 21.15 -0.69
N LYS A 455 17.84 21.88 0.35
CA LYS A 455 17.93 23.36 0.34
C LYS A 455 19.36 23.89 0.16
N GLY A 456 20.34 23.01 -0.07
CA GLY A 456 21.76 23.32 -0.21
C GLY A 456 22.25 23.34 -1.64
#